data_AF-A0AB34Z5B4-F1
#
_entry.id   AF-A0AB34Z5B4-F1
#
_cell.length_a   1.000
_cell.length_b   1.000
_cell.length_c   1.000
_cell.angle_alpha   90.00
_cell.angle_beta   90.00
_cell.angle_gamma   90.00
#
_symmetry.space_group_name_H-M   'P 1'
#
loop_
_entity.id
_entity.type
_entity.pdbx_description
1 polymer ?
#
loop_
_entity_poly.entity_id
_entity_poly.type
_entity_poly.pdbx_seq_one_letter_code
_entity_poly.pdbx_strand_id
1 'polypeptide(L)'
;MKPALPNIASITEEQIYNEFIRLGMEQLIAQDLSKRYYHNELTYRDLENLEKQFGIKFDNLVSKIDSAKSELNTKIDFVEKNLDTKIDSIKNEFNAKIDGLNAKIDGLDTKIDTIEKHLNTKIDTVEKNLKQDIANLKQNLDEKISNSEQNLKQNLDEKLKIHEKFLLEKLNISNRLIIIITIIIAPIAISSIANIITSIINGFYK
;
A
#
# COMPACT_ATOMS: atom_id res chain seq x y z
N MET A 1 13.35 -63.00 -77.09
CA MET A 1 14.61 -63.45 -77.70
C MET A 1 15.76 -62.93 -76.86
N LYS A 2 16.49 -63.81 -76.15
CA LYS A 2 17.66 -63.46 -75.34
C LYS A 2 18.85 -63.35 -76.31
N PRO A 3 19.61 -62.25 -76.36
CA PRO A 3 20.79 -62.21 -77.22
C PRO A 3 21.78 -63.27 -76.74
N ALA A 4 22.22 -64.14 -77.65
CA ALA A 4 23.31 -65.06 -77.38
C ALA A 4 24.56 -64.22 -77.10
N LEU A 5 25.08 -64.30 -75.88
CA LEU A 5 26.40 -63.76 -75.56
C LEU A 5 27.41 -64.42 -76.51
N PRO A 6 28.25 -63.66 -77.23
CA PRO A 6 29.28 -64.26 -78.06
C PRO A 6 30.13 -65.16 -77.19
N ASN A 7 30.46 -66.36 -77.68
CA ASN A 7 31.41 -67.26 -77.03
C ASN A 7 32.79 -66.58 -77.11
N ILE A 8 33.09 -65.73 -76.13
CA ILE A 8 34.40 -65.10 -75.99
C ILE A 8 35.33 -66.23 -75.58
N ALA A 9 36.15 -66.73 -76.51
CA ALA A 9 37.22 -67.65 -76.17
C ALA A 9 38.02 -67.02 -75.02
N SER A 10 37.97 -67.61 -73.83
CA SER A 10 38.72 -67.11 -72.68
C SER A 10 40.19 -67.20 -73.02
N ILE A 11 40.86 -66.05 -73.19
CA ILE A 11 42.29 -65.99 -73.45
C ILE A 11 43.00 -66.65 -72.26
N THR A 12 43.81 -67.68 -72.49
CA THR A 12 44.57 -68.36 -71.43
C THR A 12 45.86 -67.61 -71.09
N GLU A 13 46.42 -67.85 -69.89
CA GLU A 13 47.75 -67.33 -69.52
C GLU A 13 48.81 -67.68 -70.58
N GLU A 14 48.79 -68.92 -71.09
CA GLU A 14 49.69 -69.40 -72.13
C GLU A 14 49.52 -68.62 -73.46
N GLN A 15 48.30 -68.27 -73.83
CA GLN A 15 48.04 -67.45 -75.02
C GLN A 15 48.60 -66.02 -74.84
N ILE A 16 48.48 -65.43 -73.65
CA ILE A 16 49.06 -64.12 -73.33
C ILE A 16 50.59 -64.19 -73.35
N TYR A 17 51.16 -65.23 -72.73
CA TYR A 17 52.60 -65.49 -72.71
C TYR A 17 53.18 -65.61 -74.12
N ASN A 18 52.59 -66.48 -74.95
CA ASN A 18 53.07 -66.71 -76.33
C ASN A 18 52.99 -65.43 -77.17
N GLU A 19 51.97 -64.60 -76.96
CA GLU A 19 51.84 -63.31 -77.62
C GLU A 19 52.93 -62.33 -77.17
N PHE A 20 53.26 -62.26 -75.88
CA PHE A 20 54.38 -61.44 -75.39
C PHE A 20 55.73 -61.90 -75.94
N ILE A 21 55.97 -63.21 -76.03
CA ILE A 21 57.17 -63.76 -76.68
C ILE A 21 57.21 -63.39 -78.17
N ARG A 22 56.07 -63.50 -78.88
CA ARG A 22 55.95 -63.11 -80.30
C ARG A 22 56.28 -61.63 -80.54
N LEU A 23 55.95 -60.77 -79.58
CA LEU A 23 56.26 -59.34 -79.59
C LEU A 23 57.72 -59.02 -79.19
N GLY A 24 58.54 -60.04 -78.91
CA GLY A 24 59.97 -59.89 -78.61
C GLY A 24 60.28 -59.60 -77.13
N MET A 25 59.34 -59.88 -76.22
CA MET A 25 59.58 -59.76 -74.77
C MET A 25 60.53 -60.87 -74.27
N GLU A 26 61.40 -60.53 -73.32
CA GLU A 26 62.27 -61.50 -72.65
C GLU A 26 61.43 -62.55 -71.90
N GLN A 27 61.90 -63.81 -71.88
CA GLN A 27 61.12 -64.97 -71.46
C GLN A 27 60.61 -64.87 -70.01
N LEU A 28 61.46 -64.47 -69.07
CA LEU A 28 61.09 -64.34 -67.67
C LEU A 28 60.12 -63.17 -67.46
N ILE A 29 60.31 -62.06 -68.18
CA ILE A 29 59.40 -60.92 -68.14
C ILE A 29 58.03 -61.28 -68.73
N ALA A 30 57.99 -62.00 -69.85
CA ALA A 30 56.75 -62.48 -70.46
C ALA A 30 56.01 -63.44 -69.55
N GLN A 31 56.73 -64.33 -68.85
CA GLN A 31 56.14 -65.26 -67.89
C GLN A 31 55.53 -64.53 -66.69
N ASP A 32 56.23 -63.55 -66.12
CA ASP A 32 55.73 -62.77 -64.98
C ASP A 32 54.52 -61.89 -65.38
N LEU A 33 54.58 -61.19 -66.53
CA LEU A 33 53.50 -60.30 -66.97
C LEU A 33 52.26 -61.04 -67.45
N SER A 34 52.40 -62.19 -68.12
CA SER A 34 51.26 -62.97 -68.58
C SER A 34 50.44 -63.50 -67.41
N LYS A 35 51.10 -64.02 -66.38
CA LYS A 35 50.48 -64.44 -65.13
C LYS A 35 49.76 -63.28 -64.43
N ARG A 36 50.44 -62.14 -64.27
CA ARG A 36 49.88 -60.93 -63.66
C ARG A 36 48.66 -60.39 -64.42
N TYR A 37 48.71 -60.40 -65.75
CA TYR A 37 47.64 -59.93 -66.62
C TYR A 37 46.45 -60.89 -66.59
N TYR A 38 46.70 -62.19 -66.72
CA TYR A 38 45.65 -63.23 -66.68
C TYR A 38 44.90 -63.24 -65.34
N HIS A 39 45.62 -63.05 -64.23
CA HIS A 39 45.04 -63.01 -62.89
C HIS A 39 44.63 -61.61 -62.41
N ASN A 40 44.77 -60.56 -63.24
CA ASN A 40 44.49 -59.16 -62.88
C ASN A 40 45.18 -58.70 -61.57
N GLU A 41 46.37 -59.23 -61.26
CA GLU A 41 47.06 -58.98 -59.99
C GLU A 41 47.42 -57.50 -59.79
N LEU A 42 47.68 -56.75 -60.88
CA LEU A 42 47.91 -55.29 -60.79
C LEU A 42 46.63 -54.54 -60.39
N THR A 43 45.48 -54.91 -60.95
CA THR A 43 44.20 -54.24 -60.70
C THR A 43 43.70 -54.44 -59.27
N TYR A 44 43.85 -55.64 -58.71
CA TYR A 44 43.48 -55.90 -57.31
C TYR A 44 44.31 -55.08 -56.32
N ARG A 45 45.60 -54.88 -56.60
CA ARG A 45 46.48 -54.07 -55.76
C ARG A 45 46.06 -52.60 -55.71
N ASP A 46 45.65 -52.03 -56.85
CA ASP A 46 45.17 -50.65 -56.90
C ASP A 46 43.84 -50.48 -56.15
N LEU A 47 42.94 -51.45 -56.25
CA LEU A 47 41.69 -51.46 -55.49
C LEU A 47 41.94 -51.58 -53.98
N GLU A 48 42.84 -52.45 -53.55
CA GLU A 48 43.25 -52.58 -52.15
C GLU A 48 43.85 -51.27 -51.62
N ASN A 49 44.67 -50.60 -52.43
CA ASN A 49 45.23 -49.29 -52.07
C ASN A 49 44.15 -48.21 -51.95
N LEU A 50 43.17 -48.19 -52.86
CA LEU A 50 42.03 -47.27 -52.79
C LEU A 50 41.19 -47.53 -51.54
N GLU A 51 40.87 -48.79 -51.25
CA GLU A 51 40.13 -49.20 -50.06
C GLU A 51 40.83 -48.72 -48.78
N LYS A 52 42.15 -48.94 -48.67
CA LYS A 52 42.95 -48.45 -47.54
C LYS A 52 42.92 -46.92 -47.43
N GLN A 53 43.07 -46.20 -48.55
CA GLN A 53 43.01 -44.74 -48.54
C GLN A 53 41.62 -44.21 -48.13
N PHE A 54 40.55 -44.86 -48.59
CA PHE A 54 39.20 -44.51 -48.18
C PHE A 54 38.96 -44.79 -46.70
N GLY A 55 39.43 -45.93 -46.18
CA GLY A 55 39.39 -46.24 -44.75
C GLY A 55 40.06 -45.16 -43.91
N ILE A 56 41.30 -44.80 -44.25
CA ILE A 56 42.05 -43.74 -43.55
C ILE A 56 41.33 -42.39 -43.60
N LYS A 57 40.74 -42.03 -44.74
CA LYS A 57 39.98 -40.77 -44.88
C LYS A 57 38.68 -40.81 -44.07
N PHE A 58 38.00 -41.94 -44.04
CA PHE A 58 36.78 -42.14 -43.27
C PHE A 58 37.05 -42.04 -41.76
N ASP A 59 38.08 -42.72 -41.26
CA ASP A 59 38.49 -42.66 -39.85
C ASP A 59 38.88 -41.23 -39.44
N ASN A 60 39.60 -40.51 -40.31
CA ASN A 60 39.90 -39.09 -40.08
C ASN A 60 38.65 -38.22 -40.01
N LEU A 61 37.65 -38.48 -40.86
CA LEU A 61 36.39 -37.74 -40.84
C LEU A 61 35.60 -38.01 -39.56
N VAL A 62 35.50 -39.29 -39.15
CA VAL A 62 34.85 -39.69 -37.89
C VAL A 62 35.54 -39.02 -36.70
N SER A 63 36.86 -39.05 -36.64
CA SER A 63 37.64 -38.39 -35.58
C SER A 63 37.42 -36.88 -35.51
N LYS A 64 37.33 -36.19 -36.66
CA LYS A 64 36.99 -34.76 -36.72
C LYS A 64 35.57 -34.48 -36.25
N ILE A 65 34.61 -35.32 -36.60
CA ILE A 65 33.21 -35.19 -36.17
C ILE A 65 33.11 -35.40 -34.66
N ASP A 66 33.76 -36.41 -34.11
CA ASP A 66 33.76 -36.68 -32.66
C ASP A 66 34.43 -35.55 -31.88
N SER A 67 35.53 -35.01 -32.40
CA SER A 67 36.21 -33.84 -31.81
C SER A 67 35.30 -32.61 -31.81
N ALA A 68 34.64 -32.31 -32.93
CA ALA A 68 33.71 -31.19 -33.03
C ALA A 68 32.50 -31.36 -32.10
N LYS A 69 31.96 -32.57 -32.00
CA LYS A 69 30.87 -32.91 -31.07
C LYS A 69 31.29 -32.70 -29.62
N SER A 70 32.49 -33.14 -29.25
CA SER A 70 33.03 -32.95 -27.90
C SER A 70 33.23 -31.46 -27.55
N GLU A 71 33.73 -30.66 -28.51
CA GLU A 71 33.88 -29.21 -28.31
C GLU A 71 32.53 -28.52 -28.16
N LEU A 72 31.54 -28.90 -28.96
CA LEU A 72 30.17 -28.36 -28.88
C LEU A 72 29.52 -28.71 -27.53
N ASN A 73 29.61 -29.97 -27.08
CA ASN A 73 29.09 -30.37 -25.77
C ASN A 73 29.72 -29.55 -24.65
N THR A 74 31.06 -29.38 -24.67
CA THR A 74 31.77 -28.58 -23.67
C THR A 74 31.29 -27.12 -23.66
N LYS A 75 31.04 -26.53 -24.85
CA LYS A 75 30.51 -25.16 -24.96
C LYS A 75 29.07 -25.06 -24.44
N ILE A 76 28.24 -26.07 -24.70
CA ILE A 76 26.86 -26.13 -24.20
C ILE A 76 26.87 -26.19 -22.67
N ASP A 77 27.61 -27.13 -22.07
CA ASP A 77 27.72 -27.28 -20.61
C ASP A 77 28.22 -25.98 -19.95
N PHE A 78 29.18 -25.30 -20.57
CA PHE A 78 29.67 -24.01 -20.10
C PHE A 78 28.60 -22.92 -20.15
N VAL A 79 27.81 -22.84 -21.23
CA VAL A 79 26.72 -21.89 -21.35
C VAL A 79 25.63 -22.17 -20.32
N GLU A 80 25.22 -23.42 -20.15
CA GLU A 80 24.21 -23.83 -19.16
C GLU A 80 24.63 -23.41 -17.76
N LYS A 81 25.84 -23.77 -17.33
CA LYS A 81 26.35 -23.40 -16.00
C LYS A 81 26.43 -21.88 -15.77
N ASN A 82 26.80 -21.12 -16.80
CA ASN A 82 26.84 -19.66 -16.70
C ASN A 82 25.44 -19.05 -16.63
N LEU A 83 24.47 -19.61 -17.36
CA LEU A 83 23.08 -19.17 -17.29
C LEU A 83 22.48 -19.46 -15.91
N ASP A 84 22.69 -20.65 -15.37
CA ASP A 84 22.24 -21.01 -14.01
C ASP A 84 22.81 -20.05 -12.97
N THR A 85 24.12 -19.78 -13.04
CA THR A 85 24.79 -18.84 -12.13
C THR A 85 24.21 -17.42 -12.23
N LYS A 86 23.91 -16.96 -13.45
CA LYS A 86 23.28 -15.64 -13.67
C LYS A 86 21.85 -15.60 -13.14
N ILE A 87 21.07 -16.66 -13.35
CA ILE A 87 19.70 -16.78 -12.85
C ILE A 87 19.68 -16.74 -11.33
N ASP A 88 20.55 -17.50 -10.67
CA ASP A 88 20.67 -17.50 -9.21
C ASP A 88 21.08 -16.13 -8.67
N SER A 89 22.03 -15.46 -9.32
CA SER A 89 22.44 -14.10 -8.96
C SER A 89 21.27 -13.10 -9.04
N ILE A 90 20.52 -13.13 -10.14
CA ILE A 90 19.33 -12.28 -10.34
C ILE A 90 18.28 -12.60 -9.27
N LYS A 91 18.00 -13.88 -9.00
CA LYS A 91 17.04 -14.30 -7.97
C LYS A 91 17.42 -13.75 -6.59
N ASN A 92 18.69 -13.83 -6.23
CA ASN A 92 19.19 -13.31 -4.95
C ASN A 92 19.08 -11.78 -4.87
N GLU A 93 19.41 -11.05 -5.95
CA GLU A 93 19.24 -9.59 -6.00
C GLU A 93 17.76 -9.17 -5.87
N PHE A 94 16.86 -9.88 -6.54
CA PHE A 94 15.42 -9.65 -6.45
C PHE A 94 14.89 -9.92 -5.05
N ASN A 95 15.28 -11.03 -4.42
CA ASN A 95 14.90 -11.33 -3.04
C ASN A 95 15.37 -10.24 -2.08
N ALA A 96 16.63 -9.80 -2.19
CA ALA A 96 17.16 -8.72 -1.35
C ALA A 96 16.40 -7.40 -1.55
N LYS A 97 15.99 -7.08 -2.78
CA LYS A 97 15.14 -5.91 -3.07
C LYS A 97 13.75 -6.05 -2.44
N ILE A 98 13.13 -7.23 -2.48
CA ILE A 98 11.84 -7.50 -1.86
C ILE A 98 11.94 -7.37 -0.34
N ASP A 99 12.96 -7.96 0.29
CA ASP A 99 13.20 -7.84 1.73
C ASP A 99 13.39 -6.37 2.14
N GLY A 100 14.15 -5.61 1.34
CA GLY A 100 14.33 -4.18 1.55
C GLY A 100 13.04 -3.35 1.39
N LEU A 101 12.09 -3.77 0.55
CA LEU A 101 10.78 -3.15 0.44
C LEU A 101 9.88 -3.50 1.63
N ASN A 102 9.88 -4.76 2.08
CA ASN A 102 9.13 -5.19 3.25
C ASN A 102 9.57 -4.43 4.50
N ALA A 103 10.88 -4.30 4.74
CA ALA A 103 11.40 -3.52 5.86
C ALA A 103 10.99 -2.03 5.82
N LYS A 104 10.86 -1.45 4.61
CA LYS A 104 10.35 -0.07 4.46
C LYS A 104 8.86 0.02 4.77
N ILE A 105 8.06 -0.99 4.39
CA ILE A 105 6.63 -1.07 4.70
C ILE A 105 6.44 -1.19 6.22
N ASP A 106 7.14 -2.10 6.89
CA ASP A 106 7.09 -2.25 8.35
C ASP A 106 7.46 -0.94 9.07
N GLY A 107 8.46 -0.23 8.53
CA GLY A 107 8.87 1.09 9.03
C GLY A 107 7.83 2.20 8.81
N LEU A 108 7.00 2.09 7.76
CA LEU A 108 5.87 3.01 7.54
C LEU A 108 4.72 2.69 8.48
N ASP A 109 4.38 1.41 8.69
CA ASP A 109 3.32 0.99 9.61
C ASP A 109 3.63 1.48 11.03
N THR A 110 4.87 1.30 11.50
CA THR A 110 5.32 1.80 12.81
C THR A 110 5.16 3.33 12.94
N LYS A 111 5.43 4.08 11.86
CA LYS A 111 5.27 5.55 11.85
C LYS A 111 3.79 5.94 11.87
N ILE A 112 2.94 5.22 11.15
CA ILE A 112 1.49 5.44 11.13
C ILE A 112 0.93 5.21 12.54
N ASP A 113 1.27 4.09 13.19
CA ASP A 113 0.84 3.78 14.57
C ASP A 113 1.27 4.88 15.56
N THR A 114 2.50 5.37 15.41
CA THR A 114 3.03 6.46 16.24
C THR A 114 2.24 7.76 16.04
N ILE A 115 1.94 8.11 14.78
CA ILE A 115 1.15 9.29 14.45
C ILE A 115 -0.27 9.16 15.00
N GLU A 116 -0.91 8.01 14.83
CA GLU A 116 -2.26 7.74 15.34
C GLU A 116 -2.32 7.92 16.85
N LYS A 117 -1.40 7.29 17.59
CA LYS A 117 -1.31 7.43 19.06
C LYS A 117 -1.13 8.89 19.50
N HIS A 118 -0.27 9.63 18.80
CA HIS A 118 -0.03 11.04 19.11
C HIS A 118 -1.24 11.92 18.80
N LEU A 119 -1.96 11.66 17.71
CA LEU A 119 -3.20 12.36 17.38
C LEU A 119 -4.30 12.06 18.41
N ASN A 120 -4.49 10.80 18.80
CA ASN A 120 -5.45 10.42 19.84
C ASN A 120 -5.14 11.14 21.16
N THR A 121 -3.87 11.17 21.58
CA THR A 121 -3.45 11.90 22.80
C THR A 121 -3.76 13.41 22.72
N LYS A 122 -3.56 14.03 21.55
CA LYS A 122 -3.88 15.44 21.33
C LYS A 122 -5.38 15.69 21.35
N ILE A 123 -6.17 14.81 20.75
CA ILE A 123 -7.63 14.88 20.76
C ILE A 123 -8.14 14.77 22.20
N ASP A 124 -7.68 13.79 22.97
CA ASP A 124 -8.05 13.61 24.38
C ASP A 124 -7.72 14.84 25.22
N THR A 125 -6.56 15.45 24.97
CA THR A 125 -6.12 16.68 25.66
C THR A 125 -7.05 17.86 25.33
N VAL A 126 -7.39 18.04 24.05
CA VAL A 126 -8.32 19.09 23.63
C VAL A 126 -9.70 18.86 24.22
N GLU A 127 -10.21 17.63 24.19
CA GLU A 127 -11.52 17.28 24.77
C GLU A 127 -11.56 17.58 26.27
N LYS A 128 -10.50 17.23 27.01
CA LYS A 128 -10.38 17.53 28.44
C LYS A 128 -10.38 19.03 28.71
N ASN A 129 -9.60 19.79 27.96
CA ASN A 129 -9.52 21.24 28.11
C ASN A 129 -10.88 21.91 27.82
N LEU A 130 -11.56 21.50 26.75
CA LEU A 130 -12.88 22.02 26.41
C LEU A 130 -13.92 21.69 27.49
N LYS A 131 -13.92 20.46 28.04
CA LYS A 131 -14.79 20.09 29.17
C LYS A 131 -14.54 20.97 30.39
N GLN A 132 -13.28 21.26 30.69
CA GLN A 132 -12.90 22.13 31.80
C GLN A 132 -13.34 23.58 31.54
N ASP A 133 -13.12 24.12 30.35
CA ASP A 133 -13.55 25.47 29.98
C ASP A 133 -15.08 25.63 30.05
N ILE A 134 -15.83 24.64 29.57
CA ILE A 134 -17.29 24.62 29.68
C ILE A 134 -17.75 24.58 31.14
N ALA A 135 -17.10 23.76 31.99
CA ALA A 135 -17.42 23.69 33.41
C ALA A 135 -17.15 25.03 34.12
N ASN A 136 -16.01 25.67 33.83
CA ASN A 136 -15.65 26.98 34.36
C ASN A 136 -16.63 28.07 33.90
N LEU A 137 -17.02 28.07 32.62
CA LEU A 137 -18.02 28.99 32.09
C LEU A 137 -19.37 28.83 32.77
N LYS A 138 -19.82 27.58 32.98
CA LYS A 138 -21.05 27.28 33.71
C LYS A 138 -21.00 27.82 35.14
N GLN A 139 -19.93 27.55 35.88
CA GLN A 139 -19.77 28.06 37.24
C GLN A 139 -19.81 29.59 37.29
N ASN A 140 -19.06 30.26 36.41
CA ASN A 140 -19.05 31.72 36.34
C ASN A 140 -20.44 32.31 36.01
N LEU A 141 -21.22 31.65 35.16
CA LEU A 141 -22.58 32.05 34.85
C LEU A 141 -23.52 31.85 36.04
N ASP A 142 -23.46 30.69 36.71
CA ASP A 142 -24.26 30.38 37.90
C ASP A 142 -23.98 31.39 39.04
N GLU A 143 -22.72 31.76 39.25
CA GLU A 143 -22.31 32.79 40.22
C GLU A 143 -22.84 34.18 39.84
N LYS A 144 -22.75 34.59 38.57
CA LYS A 144 -23.28 35.88 38.11
C LYS A 144 -24.80 35.96 38.23
N ILE A 145 -25.51 34.88 37.90
CA ILE A 145 -26.97 34.80 38.03
C ILE A 145 -27.35 34.92 39.50
N SER A 146 -26.72 34.12 40.38
CA SER A 146 -26.98 34.15 41.83
C SER A 146 -26.75 35.55 42.44
N ASN A 147 -25.65 36.21 42.05
CA ASN A 147 -25.37 37.58 42.49
C ASN A 147 -26.42 38.58 41.99
N SER A 148 -26.86 38.46 40.73
CA SER A 148 -27.91 39.31 40.15
C SER A 148 -29.25 39.11 40.85
N GLU A 149 -29.65 37.86 41.12
CA GLU A 149 -30.86 37.50 41.85
C GLU A 149 -30.84 38.07 43.28
N GLN A 150 -29.71 37.95 43.98
CA GLN A 150 -29.54 38.52 45.31
C GLN A 150 -29.66 40.05 45.30
N ASN A 151 -29.01 40.72 44.34
CA ASN A 151 -29.09 42.18 44.20
C ASN A 151 -30.52 42.65 43.91
N LEU A 152 -31.24 41.96 43.02
CA LEU A 152 -32.65 42.24 42.72
C LEU A 152 -33.54 42.06 43.95
N LYS A 153 -33.37 40.95 44.68
CA LYS A 153 -34.12 40.68 45.91
C LYS A 153 -33.87 41.75 46.96
N GLN A 154 -32.61 42.12 47.19
CA GLN A 154 -32.25 43.18 48.14
C GLN A 154 -32.87 44.53 47.76
N ASN A 155 -32.79 44.92 46.48
CA ASN A 155 -33.37 46.18 46.02
C ASN A 155 -34.90 46.22 46.21
N LEU A 156 -35.56 45.09 45.93
CA LEU A 156 -37.00 44.95 46.12
C LEU A 156 -37.38 45.02 47.60
N ASP A 157 -36.66 44.31 48.46
CA ASP A 157 -36.87 44.31 49.92
C ASP A 157 -36.67 45.73 50.50
N GLU A 158 -35.65 46.46 50.05
CA GLU A 158 -35.40 47.85 50.45
C GLU A 158 -36.54 48.77 50.04
N LYS A 159 -37.01 48.68 48.78
CA LYS A 159 -38.15 49.49 48.30
C LYS A 159 -39.44 49.16 49.04
N LEU A 160 -39.71 47.89 49.32
CA LEU A 160 -40.90 47.46 50.07
C LEU A 160 -40.87 48.03 51.50
N LYS A 161 -39.74 47.91 52.21
CA LYS A 161 -39.59 48.50 53.56
C LYS A 161 -39.81 50.00 53.58
N ILE A 162 -39.28 50.73 52.58
CA ILE A 162 -39.49 52.18 52.45
C ILE A 162 -40.98 52.48 52.25
N HIS A 163 -41.64 51.73 51.38
CA HIS A 163 -43.07 51.92 51.10
C HIS A 163 -43.95 51.60 52.32
N GLU A 164 -43.69 50.50 53.02
CA GLU A 164 -44.37 50.12 54.27
C GLU A 164 -44.20 51.21 55.33
N LYS A 165 -42.99 51.73 55.53
CA LYS A 165 -42.73 52.82 56.47
C LYS A 165 -43.51 54.09 56.12
N PHE A 166 -43.55 54.46 54.84
CA PHE A 166 -44.31 55.62 54.36
C PHE A 166 -45.82 55.47 54.59
N LEU A 167 -46.39 54.29 54.32
CA LEU A 167 -47.81 54.01 54.57
C LEU A 167 -48.15 54.09 56.06
N LEU A 168 -47.30 53.53 56.93
CA LEU A 168 -47.46 53.62 58.38
C LEU A 168 -47.43 55.07 58.87
N GLU A 169 -46.53 55.89 58.33
CA GLU A 169 -46.45 57.32 58.66
C GLU A 169 -47.72 58.08 58.22
N LYS A 170 -48.21 57.83 57.00
CA LYS A 170 -49.47 58.41 56.50
C LYS A 170 -50.67 58.02 57.38
N LEU A 171 -50.79 56.75 57.75
CA LEU A 171 -51.86 56.26 58.64
C LEU A 171 -51.79 56.92 60.02
N ASN A 172 -50.59 57.07 60.59
CA ASN A 172 -50.40 57.69 61.88
C ASN A 172 -50.78 59.19 61.88
N ILE A 173 -50.43 59.91 60.81
CA ILE A 173 -50.85 61.31 60.60
C ILE A 173 -52.38 61.39 60.49
N SER A 174 -53.00 60.56 59.65
CA SER A 174 -54.45 60.52 59.51
C SER A 174 -55.15 60.22 60.83
N ASN A 175 -54.63 59.27 61.61
CA ASN A 175 -55.19 58.94 62.92
C ASN A 175 -55.09 60.12 63.90
N ARG A 176 -53.94 60.83 63.94
CA ARG A 176 -53.79 62.05 64.75
C ARG A 176 -54.79 63.14 64.34
N LEU A 177 -55.03 63.33 63.03
CA LEU A 177 -56.02 64.28 62.53
C LEU A 177 -57.44 63.90 62.94
N ILE A 178 -57.82 62.62 62.82
CA ILE A 178 -59.12 62.12 63.29
C ILE A 178 -59.29 62.43 64.77
N ILE A 179 -58.31 62.06 65.61
CA ILE A 179 -58.33 62.33 67.05
C ILE A 179 -58.55 63.82 67.33
N ILE A 180 -57.83 64.72 66.65
CA ILE A 180 -58.01 66.18 66.80
C ILE A 180 -59.43 66.62 66.41
N ILE A 181 -59.95 66.13 65.29
CA ILE A 181 -61.30 66.46 64.82
C ILE A 181 -62.35 65.98 65.83
N THR A 182 -62.24 64.74 66.30
CA THR A 182 -63.23 64.13 67.19
C THR A 182 -63.20 64.73 68.60
N ILE A 183 -62.02 64.99 69.15
CA ILE A 183 -61.85 65.46 70.54
C ILE A 183 -61.96 66.98 70.66
N ILE A 184 -61.44 67.74 69.69
CA ILE A 184 -61.32 69.20 69.81
C ILE A 184 -62.38 69.89 68.95
N ILE A 185 -62.40 69.62 67.65
CA ILE A 185 -63.18 70.42 66.70
C ILE A 185 -64.68 70.13 66.80
N ALA A 186 -65.07 68.85 66.84
CA ALA A 186 -66.47 68.45 66.88
C ALA A 186 -67.21 68.98 68.12
N PRO A 187 -66.69 68.89 69.36
CA PRO A 187 -67.35 69.47 70.53
C PRO A 187 -67.52 70.99 70.46
N ILE A 188 -66.52 71.72 69.95
CA ILE A 188 -66.59 73.18 69.78
C ILE A 188 -67.70 73.54 68.77
N ALA A 189 -67.76 72.84 67.64
CA ALA A 189 -68.78 73.06 66.61
C ALA A 189 -70.19 72.76 67.14
N ILE A 190 -70.37 71.63 67.85
CA ILE A 190 -71.64 71.26 68.48
C ILE A 190 -72.08 72.32 69.49
N SER A 191 -71.18 72.79 70.36
CA SER A 191 -71.48 73.84 71.34
C SER A 191 -71.88 75.15 70.68
N SER A 192 -71.22 75.52 69.58
CA SER A 192 -71.52 76.76 68.85
C SER A 192 -72.88 76.70 68.17
N ILE A 193 -73.22 75.57 67.53
CA ILE A 193 -74.53 75.34 66.91
C ILE A 193 -75.63 75.29 67.98
N ALA A 194 -75.39 74.61 69.10
CA ALA A 194 -76.33 74.57 70.22
C ALA A 194 -76.65 75.99 70.71
N ASN A 195 -75.64 76.85 70.90
CA ASN A 195 -75.84 78.25 71.29
C ASN A 195 -76.71 79.03 70.28
N ILE A 196 -76.49 78.85 68.97
CA ILE A 196 -77.30 79.48 67.92
C ILE A 196 -78.75 78.98 67.98
N ILE A 197 -78.96 77.66 68.10
CA ILE A 197 -80.30 77.07 68.20
C ILE A 197 -81.02 77.57 69.46
N THR A 198 -80.36 77.61 70.62
CA THR A 198 -80.94 78.15 71.86
C THR A 198 -81.30 79.62 71.70
N SER A 199 -80.48 80.43 71.02
CA SER A 199 -80.79 81.82 70.72
C SER A 199 -82.02 81.96 69.80
N ILE A 200 -82.17 81.10 68.79
CA ILE A 200 -83.32 81.10 67.89
C ILE A 200 -84.59 80.68 68.65
N ILE A 201 -84.52 79.59 69.43
CA ILE A 201 -85.64 79.11 70.25
C ILE A 201 -86.08 80.19 71.25
N ASN A 202 -85.16 80.81 71.97
CA ASN A 202 -85.47 81.92 72.90
C ASN A 202 -86.04 83.15 72.19
N GLY A 203 -85.69 83.36 70.92
CA GLY A 203 -86.29 84.40 70.07
C GLY A 203 -87.71 84.08 69.60
N PHE A 204 -88.09 82.80 69.53
CA PHE A 204 -89.44 82.35 69.14
C PHE A 204 -90.45 82.31 70.31
N TYR A 205 -90.00 82.23 71.57
CA TYR A 205 -90.85 82.26 72.77
C TYR A 205 -91.01 83.68 73.38
N LYS A 206 -90.62 84.72 72.65
CA LYS A 206 -90.89 86.14 72.93
C LYS A 206 -91.87 86.69 71.92
#